data_AF-A0A1Y2LU77-F1
#
_entry.id   AF-A0A1Y2LU77-F1
#
_cell.length_a   1.000
_cell.length_b   1.000
_cell.length_c   1.000
_cell.angle_alpha   90.00
_cell.angle_beta   90.00
_cell.angle_gamma   90.00
#
_symmetry.space_group_name_H-M   'P 1'
#
loop_
_entity.id
_entity.type
_entity.pdbx_description
1 polymer ?
#
loop_
_entity_poly.entity_id
_entity_poly.type
_entity_poly.pdbx_seq_one_letter_code
_entity_poly.pdbx_strand_id
1 'polypeptide(L)'
;MEIEIAPQCEFVDWHTTPADMVGEDIKEATEPHPHDATIPSHTLGLTLQRTKGLTFLLDTELGVIYRHDCMGQGKIGISEVEDDPYDWVDDDLIPEDQLLWRAGSKIWEITDFFRPLKAKFEMLNFVPFRRDYVRATWYGRPLRPQETLEGGQKI
;
A
#
# COMPACT_ATOMS: atom_id res chain seq x y z
N MET A 1 -16.88 -10.42 3.77
CA MET A 1 -15.55 -10.90 4.21
C MET A 1 -14.57 -10.48 3.13
N GLU A 2 -13.72 -9.49 3.41
CA GLU A 2 -12.45 -9.24 2.70
C GLU A 2 -11.71 -8.11 3.44
N ILE A 3 -10.52 -8.41 3.99
CA ILE A 3 -9.53 -7.40 4.34
C ILE A 3 -8.17 -8.01 3.96
N GLU A 4 -7.69 -7.68 2.78
CA GLU A 4 -6.29 -7.84 2.38
C GLU A 4 -5.71 -6.45 2.10
N ILE A 5 -4.63 -6.11 2.79
CA ILE A 5 -4.16 -4.72 2.90
C ILE A 5 -2.90 -4.49 2.05
N ALA A 6 -2.10 -5.55 1.82
CA ALA A 6 -1.02 -5.62 0.84
C ALA A 6 -0.29 -6.98 0.98
N PRO A 7 -0.94 -8.14 0.68
CA PRO A 7 -0.26 -9.42 0.79
C PRO A 7 0.92 -9.48 -0.20
N GLN A 8 2.07 -9.99 0.25
CA GLN A 8 3.31 -10.06 -0.55
C GLN A 8 3.94 -8.70 -0.89
N CYS A 9 3.66 -7.69 -0.07
CA CYS A 9 4.28 -6.38 -0.17
C CYS A 9 5.59 -6.32 0.61
N GLU A 10 6.59 -5.67 0.01
CA GLU A 10 7.88 -5.38 0.63
C GLU A 10 7.93 -3.88 0.93
N PHE A 11 7.84 -3.56 2.22
CA PHE A 11 8.01 -2.18 2.68
C PHE A 11 9.49 -1.83 2.67
N VAL A 12 9.79 -0.56 2.40
CA VAL A 12 11.17 -0.08 2.44
C VAL A 12 11.69 -0.12 3.88
N ASP A 13 12.74 -0.90 4.11
CA ASP A 13 13.49 -0.88 5.37
C ASP A 13 14.53 0.23 5.33
N TRP A 14 14.07 1.46 5.59
CA TRP A 14 14.87 2.69 5.57
C TRP A 14 16.13 2.63 6.43
N HIS A 15 16.15 1.78 7.47
CA HIS A 15 17.31 1.63 8.36
C HIS A 15 18.44 0.78 7.76
N THR A 16 18.15 0.05 6.67
CA THR A 16 19.14 -0.76 5.95
C THR A 16 19.70 -0.06 4.72
N THR A 17 19.10 1.08 4.36
CA THR A 17 19.59 1.92 3.28
C THR A 17 21.01 2.40 3.61
N PRO A 18 21.99 2.19 2.71
CA PRO A 18 23.35 2.66 2.91
C PRO A 18 23.36 4.16 3.24
N ALA A 19 24.17 4.58 4.22
CA ALA A 19 24.21 5.99 4.64
C ALA A 19 24.76 6.93 3.54
N ASP A 20 25.40 6.38 2.51
CA ASP A 20 25.91 7.07 1.33
C ASP A 20 24.93 7.06 0.15
N MET A 21 23.78 6.39 0.26
CA MET A 21 22.73 6.44 -0.76
C MET A 21 22.13 7.84 -0.80
N VAL A 22 22.06 8.44 -1.99
CA VAL A 22 21.47 9.77 -2.15
C VAL A 22 19.96 9.65 -2.30
N GLY A 23 19.25 10.75 -2.03
CA GLY A 23 17.79 10.79 -2.13
C GLY A 23 17.27 10.37 -3.52
N GLU A 24 18.02 10.63 -4.59
CA GLU A 24 17.65 10.24 -5.95
C GLU A 24 17.58 8.71 -6.13
N ASP A 25 18.56 7.97 -5.61
CA ASP A 25 18.58 6.50 -5.68
C ASP A 25 17.37 5.89 -4.94
N ILE A 26 16.99 6.53 -3.84
CA ILE A 26 15.83 6.15 -3.04
C ILE A 26 14.54 6.37 -3.85
N LYS A 27 14.39 7.54 -4.48
CA LYS A 27 13.21 7.85 -5.30
C LYS A 27 13.12 6.88 -6.47
N GLU A 28 14.23 6.60 -7.16
CA GLU A 28 14.28 5.62 -8.25
C GLU A 28 13.84 4.21 -7.80
N ALA A 29 14.17 3.80 -6.56
CA ALA A 29 13.81 2.48 -6.06
C ALA A 29 12.35 2.35 -5.59
N THR A 30 11.69 3.46 -5.26
CA THR A 30 10.44 3.48 -4.48
C THR A 30 9.30 4.23 -5.16
N GLU A 31 9.58 5.05 -6.17
CA GLU A 31 8.63 5.93 -6.85
C GLU A 31 8.61 5.70 -8.36
N PRO A 32 7.47 5.94 -9.03
CA PRO A 32 7.33 5.83 -10.49
C PRO A 32 8.46 6.51 -11.27
N HIS A 33 8.77 5.99 -12.45
CA HIS A 33 9.76 6.63 -13.31
C HIS A 33 9.30 8.07 -13.61
N PRO A 34 10.21 9.07 -13.67
CA PRO A 34 9.83 10.47 -13.96
C PRO A 34 9.12 10.69 -15.31
N HIS A 35 9.19 9.72 -16.22
CA HIS A 35 8.42 9.72 -17.48
C HIS A 35 6.95 9.34 -17.27
N ASP A 36 6.64 8.58 -16.22
CA ASP A 36 5.30 8.10 -15.90
C ASP A 36 4.59 9.06 -14.95
N ALA A 37 5.30 9.56 -13.93
CA ALA A 37 4.77 10.56 -13.00
C ALA A 37 5.90 11.41 -12.38
N THR A 38 5.67 12.72 -12.25
CA THR A 38 6.54 13.60 -11.47
C THR A 38 6.06 13.62 -10.02
N ILE A 39 6.82 12.97 -9.13
CA ILE A 39 6.47 12.86 -7.71
C ILE A 39 7.11 14.01 -6.91
N PRO A 40 6.28 14.83 -6.22
CA PRO A 40 6.78 15.97 -5.44
C PRO A 40 7.62 15.52 -4.25
N SER A 41 8.47 16.41 -3.72
CA SER A 41 9.42 16.09 -2.65
C SER A 41 8.78 15.79 -1.28
N HIS A 42 7.52 16.20 -1.06
CA HIS A 42 6.75 15.86 0.14
C HIS A 42 6.10 14.46 0.07
N THR A 43 6.24 13.77 -1.06
CA THR A 43 5.70 12.43 -1.28
C THR A 43 6.81 11.39 -1.24
N LEU A 44 6.58 10.30 -0.50
CA LEU A 44 7.58 9.27 -0.21
C LEU A 44 7.07 7.89 -0.61
N GLY A 45 7.86 7.13 -1.38
CA GLY A 45 7.54 5.74 -1.69
C GLY A 45 7.69 4.81 -0.48
N LEU A 46 6.64 4.10 -0.09
CA LEU A 46 6.65 3.16 1.05
C LEU A 46 7.08 1.74 0.68
N THR A 47 7.18 1.44 -0.61
CA THR A 47 7.41 0.10 -1.15
C THR A 47 8.46 0.11 -2.24
N LEU A 48 9.19 -1.00 -2.38
CA LEU A 48 10.13 -1.16 -3.49
C LEU A 48 9.39 -1.48 -4.79
N GLN A 49 9.76 -0.82 -5.88
CA GLN A 49 9.18 -1.07 -7.21
C GLN A 49 9.45 -2.48 -7.76
N ARG A 50 10.40 -3.21 -7.16
CA ARG A 50 10.80 -4.56 -7.59
C ARG A 50 9.71 -5.60 -7.31
N THR A 51 8.83 -5.36 -6.34
CA THR A 51 7.68 -6.21 -6.07
C THR A 51 6.56 -5.89 -7.06
N LYS A 52 6.27 -6.84 -7.96
CA LYS A 52 5.20 -6.72 -8.95
C LYS A 52 3.86 -6.33 -8.30
N GLY A 53 3.46 -5.06 -8.43
CA GLY A 53 2.05 -4.66 -8.38
C GLY A 53 1.58 -3.81 -7.19
N LEU A 54 2.46 -3.33 -6.31
CA LEU A 54 2.08 -2.44 -5.21
C LEU A 54 3.11 -1.33 -5.01
N THR A 55 2.84 -0.15 -5.58
CA THR A 55 3.59 1.08 -5.30
C THR A 55 2.74 1.97 -4.40
N PHE A 56 3.09 2.06 -3.12
CA PHE A 56 2.45 2.99 -2.19
C PHE A 56 3.26 4.26 -2.06
N LEU A 57 2.61 5.41 -2.16
CA LEU A 57 3.20 6.72 -1.99
C LEU A 57 2.51 7.43 -0.82
N LEU A 58 3.28 7.89 0.16
CA LEU A 58 2.80 8.69 1.29
C LEU A 58 3.00 10.16 0.97
N ASP A 59 1.91 10.92 0.83
CA ASP A 59 1.96 12.37 0.70
C ASP A 59 1.80 13.00 2.08
N THR A 60 2.89 13.61 2.55
CA THR A 60 2.94 14.20 3.90
C THR A 60 2.32 15.57 3.99
N GLU A 61 2.06 16.23 2.86
CA GLU A 61 1.43 17.56 2.80
C GLU A 61 -0.09 17.43 2.79
N LEU A 62 -0.63 16.50 2.00
CA LEU A 62 -2.06 16.23 1.93
C LEU A 62 -2.56 15.23 2.98
N GLY A 63 -1.65 14.50 3.64
CA GLY A 63 -2.03 13.55 4.69
C GLY A 63 -2.70 12.27 4.16
N VAL A 64 -2.37 11.88 2.92
CA VAL A 64 -2.97 10.74 2.22
C VAL A 64 -1.93 9.76 1.72
N ILE A 65 -2.38 8.55 1.42
CA ILE A 65 -1.59 7.50 0.81
C ILE A 65 -2.21 7.16 -0.54
N TYR A 66 -1.38 7.20 -1.57
CA TYR A 66 -1.70 6.70 -2.89
C TYR A 66 -1.27 5.25 -3.01
N ARG A 67 -2.08 4.46 -3.68
CA ARG A 67 -1.57 3.33 -4.44
C ARG A 67 -1.47 3.76 -5.89
N HIS A 68 -0.25 3.98 -6.32
CA HIS A 68 0.06 4.29 -7.70
C HIS A 68 -0.10 3.03 -8.55
N ASP A 69 -0.93 3.12 -9.58
CA ASP A 69 -1.36 1.97 -10.34
C ASP A 69 -0.21 1.35 -11.14
N CYS A 70 0.02 0.06 -10.94
CA CYS A 70 0.93 -0.71 -11.76
C CYS A 70 0.32 -2.09 -12.02
N MET A 71 -0.51 -2.18 -13.07
CA MET A 71 -0.92 -3.39 -13.80
C MET A 71 -1.45 -4.59 -12.96
N GLY A 72 -1.77 -4.39 -11.68
CA GLY A 72 -2.03 -5.46 -10.72
C GLY A 72 -3.41 -5.35 -10.08
N GLN A 73 -4.27 -6.34 -10.33
CA GLN A 73 -5.64 -6.46 -9.80
C GLN A 73 -5.71 -6.83 -8.31
N GLY A 74 -4.78 -6.38 -7.47
CA GLY A 74 -4.94 -6.51 -6.02
C GLY A 74 -6.03 -5.56 -5.55
N LYS A 75 -7.17 -6.03 -5.05
CA LYS A 75 -8.13 -5.14 -4.37
C LYS A 75 -7.66 -4.93 -2.93
N ILE A 76 -7.65 -3.68 -2.48
CA ILE A 76 -7.41 -3.34 -1.07
C ILE A 76 -8.77 -3.16 -0.42
N GLY A 77 -9.06 -3.94 0.62
CA GLY A 77 -10.36 -3.94 1.31
C GLY A 77 -10.56 -2.76 2.27
N ILE A 78 -10.07 -1.57 1.92
CA ILE A 78 -10.19 -0.33 2.71
C ILE A 78 -10.97 0.67 1.87
N SER A 79 -11.95 1.34 2.49
CA SER A 79 -12.71 2.41 1.84
C SER A 79 -11.76 3.50 1.38
N GLU A 80 -11.77 3.76 0.07
CA GLU A 80 -11.03 4.86 -0.53
C GLU A 80 -11.67 6.20 -0.13
N VAL A 81 -10.86 7.25 -0.14
CA VAL A 81 -11.40 8.61 -0.07
C VAL A 81 -12.15 8.85 -1.39
N GLU A 82 -13.44 9.19 -1.31
CA GLU A 82 -14.26 9.61 -2.46
C GLU A 82 -14.02 11.09 -2.79
N ASP A 83 -12.75 11.47 -2.91
CA ASP A 83 -12.37 12.85 -3.22
C ASP A 83 -11.78 12.89 -4.63
N ASP A 84 -12.15 13.91 -5.40
CA ASP A 84 -11.81 14.01 -6.80
C ASP A 84 -10.56 14.91 -6.97
N PRO A 85 -9.41 14.37 -7.43
CA PRO A 85 -8.22 15.19 -7.62
C PRO A 85 -8.40 16.36 -8.60
N TYR A 86 -9.45 16.38 -9.43
CA TYR A 86 -9.79 17.56 -10.24
C TYR A 86 -10.21 18.75 -9.36
N ASP A 87 -10.97 18.51 -8.29
CA ASP A 87 -11.39 19.57 -7.36
C ASP A 87 -10.17 20.16 -6.62
N TRP A 88 -9.14 19.35 -6.36
CA TRP A 88 -7.89 19.82 -5.73
C TRP A 88 -7.06 20.73 -6.62
N VAL A 89 -7.17 20.60 -7.95
CA VAL A 89 -6.55 21.55 -8.89
C VAL A 89 -7.31 22.87 -8.84
N ASP A 90 -8.65 22.82 -8.85
CA ASP A 90 -9.50 24.02 -8.78
C ASP A 90 -9.30 24.79 -7.46
N ASP A 91 -9.00 24.09 -6.37
CA ASP A 91 -8.68 24.65 -5.04
C ASP A 91 -7.19 25.04 -4.85
N ASP A 92 -6.36 24.99 -5.90
CA ASP A 92 -4.92 25.27 -5.87
C ASP A 92 -4.11 24.40 -4.88
N LEU A 93 -4.62 23.21 -4.51
CA LEU A 93 -3.93 22.27 -3.61
C LEU A 93 -2.85 21.46 -4.33
N ILE A 94 -3.05 21.18 -5.62
CA ILE A 94 -2.06 20.51 -6.47
C ILE A 94 -1.94 21.21 -7.83
N PRO A 95 -0.75 21.22 -8.45
CA PRO A 95 -0.58 21.71 -9.82
C PRO A 95 -1.14 20.70 -10.85
N GLU A 96 -1.51 21.21 -12.03
CA GLU A 96 -2.08 20.42 -13.14
C GLU A 96 -1.19 19.24 -13.57
N ASP A 97 0.14 19.37 -13.48
CA ASP A 97 1.09 18.32 -13.86
C ASP A 97 1.09 17.12 -12.90
N GLN A 98 0.47 17.24 -11.72
CA GLN A 98 0.28 16.14 -10.77
C GLN A 98 -1.11 15.49 -10.86
N LEU A 99 -2.05 16.10 -11.58
CA LEU A 99 -3.45 15.67 -11.64
C LEU A 99 -3.61 14.23 -12.14
N LEU A 100 -3.02 13.93 -13.30
CA LEU A 100 -3.30 12.67 -14.01
C LEU A 100 -2.91 11.43 -13.22
N TRP A 101 -1.73 11.43 -12.58
CA TRP A 101 -1.27 10.26 -11.83
C TRP A 101 -2.00 10.12 -10.49
N ARG A 102 -2.42 11.24 -9.86
CA ARG A 102 -3.23 11.22 -8.64
C ARG A 102 -4.65 10.73 -8.92
N ALA A 103 -5.27 11.20 -10.00
CA ALA A 103 -6.59 10.73 -10.48
C ALA A 103 -6.57 9.25 -10.90
N GLY A 104 -5.45 8.76 -11.42
CA GLY A 104 -5.24 7.34 -11.72
C GLY A 104 -4.95 6.46 -10.51
N SER A 105 -4.76 7.03 -9.33
CA SER A 105 -4.38 6.30 -8.12
C SER A 105 -5.57 6.00 -7.23
N LYS A 106 -5.43 5.00 -6.35
CA LYS A 106 -6.34 4.84 -5.21
C LYS A 106 -5.84 5.66 -4.03
N ILE A 107 -6.74 6.31 -3.31
CA ILE A 107 -6.42 7.29 -2.27
C ILE A 107 -7.02 6.84 -0.95
N TRP A 108 -6.23 6.88 0.12
CA TRP A 108 -6.69 6.66 1.49
C TRP A 108 -6.14 7.75 2.41
N GLU A 109 -6.88 8.12 3.45
CA GLU A 109 -6.26 8.84 4.57
C GLU A 109 -5.19 7.97 5.23
N ILE A 110 -4.10 8.58 5.70
CA ILE A 110 -3.03 7.89 6.44
C ILE A 110 -3.61 7.03 7.58
N THR A 111 -4.55 7.58 8.33
CA THR A 111 -5.19 6.92 9.48
C THR A 111 -5.97 5.68 9.07
N ASP A 112 -6.72 5.76 7.98
CA ASP A 112 -7.57 4.67 7.52
C ASP A 112 -6.78 3.59 6.79
N PHE A 113 -5.61 3.91 6.25
CA PHE A 113 -4.67 2.92 5.75
C PHE A 113 -3.95 2.15 6.87
N PHE A 114 -3.34 2.85 7.84
CA PHE A 114 -2.51 2.20 8.86
C PHE A 114 -3.29 1.52 9.98
N ARG A 115 -4.51 1.99 10.31
CA ARG A 115 -5.37 1.38 11.34
C ARG A 115 -5.67 -0.10 11.06
N PRO A 116 -6.21 -0.51 9.89
CA PRO A 116 -6.46 -1.90 9.60
C PRO A 116 -5.16 -2.71 9.41
N LEU A 117 -4.07 -2.08 8.91
CA LEU A 117 -2.76 -2.74 8.81
C LEU A 117 -2.25 -3.17 10.18
N LYS A 118 -2.29 -2.25 11.16
CA LYS A 118 -1.96 -2.53 12.56
C LYS A 118 -2.81 -3.66 13.13
N ALA A 119 -4.14 -3.64 12.91
CA ALA A 119 -5.03 -4.68 13.38
C ALA A 119 -4.66 -6.07 12.82
N LYS A 120 -4.17 -6.16 11.57
CA LYS A 120 -3.70 -7.43 11.00
C LYS A 120 -2.46 -7.98 11.69
N PHE A 121 -1.53 -7.13 12.11
CA PHE A 121 -0.38 -7.56 12.91
C PHE A 121 -0.79 -8.01 14.31
N GLU A 122 -1.66 -7.26 14.97
CA GLU A 122 -2.16 -7.60 16.32
C GLU A 122 -2.92 -8.94 16.33
N MET A 123 -3.66 -9.23 15.26
CA MET A 123 -4.38 -10.50 15.09
C MET A 123 -3.49 -11.65 14.58
N LEU A 124 -2.19 -11.44 14.38
CA LEU A 124 -1.25 -12.42 13.77
C LEU A 124 -1.73 -12.94 12.41
N ASN A 125 -2.51 -12.13 11.70
CA ASN A 125 -2.95 -12.39 10.34
C ASN A 125 -1.79 -12.16 9.35
N PHE A 126 -0.94 -11.19 9.69
CA PHE A 126 0.34 -10.93 9.05
C PHE A 126 1.46 -11.24 10.03
N VAL A 127 2.44 -12.01 9.55
CA VAL A 127 3.64 -12.33 10.34
C VAL A 127 4.85 -11.79 9.59
N PRO A 128 5.72 -11.01 10.27
CA PRO A 128 6.98 -10.59 9.67
C PRO A 128 7.83 -11.84 9.40
N PHE A 129 8.16 -12.08 8.13
CA PHE A 129 9.01 -13.19 7.72
C PHE A 129 10.47 -12.76 7.63
N ARG A 130 10.70 -11.51 7.19
CA ARG A 130 11.96 -10.77 7.29
C ARG A 130 11.66 -9.36 7.80
N ARG A 131 12.70 -8.54 8.02
CA ARG A 131 12.55 -7.15 8.48
C ARG A 131 11.75 -6.27 7.50
N ASP A 132 11.93 -6.53 6.21
CA ASP A 132 11.34 -5.81 5.07
C ASP A 132 10.10 -6.49 4.46
N TYR A 133 9.87 -7.76 4.80
CA TYR A 133 8.91 -8.61 4.11
C TYR A 133 7.89 -9.26 5.04
N VAL A 134 6.62 -9.06 4.71
CA VAL A 134 5.47 -9.52 5.49
C VAL A 134 4.70 -10.59 4.72
N ARG A 135 4.34 -11.68 5.40
CA ARG A 135 3.57 -12.78 4.81
C ARG A 135 2.23 -12.95 5.52
N ALA A 136 1.18 -13.13 4.73
CA ALA A 136 -0.13 -13.53 5.25
C ALA A 136 -0.13 -14.98 5.74
N THR A 137 -0.69 -15.26 6.91
CA THR A 137 -0.63 -16.58 7.55
C THR A 137 -1.47 -17.66 6.88
N TRP A 138 -2.44 -17.26 6.05
CA TRP A 138 -3.21 -18.16 5.19
C TRP A 138 -2.47 -18.56 3.90
N TYR A 139 -1.35 -17.91 3.57
CA TYR A 139 -0.64 -18.13 2.32
C TYR A 139 0.14 -19.46 2.32
N GLY A 140 -0.36 -20.44 1.55
CA GLY A 140 0.19 -21.80 1.44
C GLY A 140 -0.60 -22.88 2.18
N ARG A 141 -1.74 -22.52 2.81
CA ARG A 141 -2.69 -23.53 3.27
C ARG A 141 -3.49 -24.05 2.06
N PRO A 142 -3.58 -25.36 1.82
CA PRO A 142 -4.56 -25.88 0.88
C PRO A 142 -5.95 -25.45 1.36
N LEU A 143 -6.79 -24.97 0.44
CA LEU A 143 -8.21 -24.70 0.67
C LEU A 143 -8.86 -25.99 1.19
N ARG A 144 -8.90 -26.19 2.50
CA ARG A 144 -9.79 -27.20 3.07
C ARG A 144 -11.18 -26.56 3.10
N PRO A 145 -12.21 -27.22 2.55
CA PRO A 145 -13.58 -26.84 2.83
C PRO A 145 -13.74 -26.73 4.35
N GLN A 146 -14.31 -25.63 4.83
CA GLN A 146 -14.77 -25.56 6.22
C GLN A 146 -15.84 -26.63 6.37
N GLU A 147 -15.47 -27.80 6.90
CA GLU A 147 -16.45 -28.74 7.43
C GLU A 147 -17.09 -28.04 8.63
N THR A 148 -18.34 -27.65 8.43
CA THR A 148 -19.24 -27.21 9.48
C THR A 148 -19.21 -28.26 10.59
N LEU A 149 -18.68 -27.90 11.76
CA LEU A 149 -18.82 -28.71 12.97
C LEU A 149 -20.26 -28.61 13.46
N GLU A 150 -21.20 -29.20 12.72
CA GLU A 150 -22.52 -29.59 13.22
C GLU A 150 -22.49 -31.11 13.43
N GLY A 151 -22.13 -31.53 14.63
CA GLY A 151 -22.01 -32.94 14.95
C GLY A 151 -21.59 -33.24 16.38
N GLY A 152 -22.05 -32.44 17.35
CA GLY A 152 -21.91 -32.77 18.77
C GLY A 152 -22.89 -33.87 19.16
N GLN A 153 -22.48 -35.12 18.99
CA GLN A 153 -23.18 -36.32 19.45
C GLN A 153 -23.27 -36.28 20.99
N LYS A 154 -24.49 -36.14 21.54
CA LYS A 154 -24.77 -36.39 22.95
C LYS A 154 -24.76 -37.91 23.19
N ILE A 155 -23.95 -38.34 24.15
CA ILE A 155 -24.06 -39.64 24.82
C ILE A 155 -25.01 -39.46 26.00
#